data_AF-A0A7S0Q404-F1
#
_entry.id   AF-A0A7S0Q404-F1
#
_cell.length_a   1.000
_cell.length_b   1.000
_cell.length_c   1.000
_cell.angle_alpha   90.00
_cell.angle_beta   90.00
_cell.angle_gamma   90.00
#
_symmetry.space_group_name_H-M   'P 1'
#
loop_
_entity.id
_entity.type
_entity.pdbx_description
1 polymer ?
#
loop_
_entity_poly.entity_id
_entity_poly.type
_entity_poly.pdbx_seq_one_letter_code
_entity_poly.pdbx_strand_id
1 'polypeptide(L)'
;AHSARMSDSAGNAVVLHVYDLSRGMARTMSQPILGFAVDIIPHTGLVVYGREYFFSGGINSEDTKTFAASYGLPVHQRIELGTSEVPQPVFEEFLEGISHK
;
A
#
# COMPACT_ATOMS: atom_id res chain seq x y z
N ALA A 1 -29.40 22.15 -23.17
CA ALA A 1 -28.18 22.78 -22.64
C ALA A 1 -27.26 21.69 -22.11
N HIS A 2 -26.27 21.29 -22.90
CA HIS A 2 -25.32 20.24 -22.58
C HIS A 2 -24.14 20.87 -21.83
N SER A 3 -24.17 20.85 -20.49
CA SER A 3 -23.06 21.32 -19.68
C SER A 3 -22.13 20.15 -19.44
N ALA A 4 -21.19 19.93 -20.36
CA ALA A 4 -20.00 19.13 -20.09
C ALA A 4 -19.27 19.78 -18.90
N ARG A 5 -19.24 19.09 -17.77
CA ARG A 5 -18.35 19.45 -16.67
C ARG A 5 -16.94 19.16 -17.16
N MET A 6 -16.15 20.21 -17.39
CA MET A 6 -14.69 20.09 -17.45
C MET A 6 -14.24 19.51 -16.11
N SER A 7 -13.74 18.28 -16.13
CA SER A 7 -13.08 17.68 -14.98
C SER A 7 -11.70 18.31 -14.84
N ASP A 8 -11.47 19.05 -13.76
CA ASP A 8 -10.11 19.27 -13.27
C ASP A 8 -9.43 17.90 -13.18
N SER A 9 -8.22 17.78 -13.71
CA SER A 9 -7.42 16.55 -13.68
C SER A 9 -6.91 16.29 -12.25
N ALA A 10 -7.83 16.02 -11.32
CA ALA A 10 -7.49 15.57 -10.00
C ALA A 10 -6.87 14.17 -10.14
N GLY A 11 -5.54 14.11 -10.17
CA GLY A 11 -4.80 12.85 -10.22
C GLY A 11 -5.23 11.91 -9.08
N ASN A 12 -5.00 10.62 -9.28
CA ASN A 12 -5.36 9.57 -8.35
C ASN A 12 -4.48 9.69 -7.10
N ALA A 13 -5.09 9.93 -5.93
CA ALA A 13 -4.34 10.00 -4.67
C ALA A 13 -3.62 8.68 -4.38
N VAL A 14 -2.34 8.78 -4.03
CA VAL A 14 -1.47 7.64 -3.73
C VAL A 14 -1.06 7.72 -2.26
N VAL A 15 -1.37 6.66 -1.51
CA VAL A 15 -1.04 6.55 -0.09
C VAL A 15 -0.26 5.28 0.15
N LEU A 16 0.85 5.35 0.88
CA LEU A 16 1.54 4.18 1.39
C LEU A 16 0.95 3.80 2.75
N HIS A 17 0.35 2.62 2.82
CA HIS A 17 0.06 1.97 4.09
C HIS A 17 1.32 1.26 4.59
N VAL A 18 1.67 1.50 5.84
CA VAL A 18 2.74 0.82 6.57
C VAL A 18 2.10 -0.02 7.66
N TYR A 19 2.52 -1.29 7.76
CA TYR A 19 2.08 -2.26 8.75
C TYR A 19 3.29 -2.72 9.56
N ASP A 20 3.08 -2.96 10.85
CA ASP A 20 4.06 -3.63 11.70
C ASP A 20 3.69 -5.11 11.85
N LEU A 21 4.42 -5.98 11.14
CA LEU A 21 4.23 -7.44 11.19
C LEU A 21 4.44 -8.00 12.60
N SER A 22 5.22 -7.32 13.43
CA SER A 22 5.46 -7.75 14.82
C SER A 22 4.32 -7.40 15.77
N ARG A 23 3.35 -6.57 15.35
CA ARG A 23 2.25 -6.08 16.19
C ARG A 23 2.75 -5.42 17.49
N GLY A 24 3.83 -4.65 17.40
CA GLY A 24 4.47 -3.94 18.51
C GLY A 24 5.49 -4.76 19.29
N MET A 25 5.63 -6.06 19.03
CA MET A 25 6.58 -6.91 19.74
C MET A 25 8.04 -6.59 19.41
N ALA A 26 8.33 -6.07 18.20
CA ALA A 26 9.70 -5.74 17.81
C ALA A 26 10.35 -4.76 18.79
N ARG A 27 9.63 -3.72 19.21
CA ARG A 27 10.15 -2.68 20.11
C ARG A 27 10.66 -3.23 21.44
N THR A 28 10.06 -4.29 21.97
CA THR A 28 10.43 -4.86 23.28
C THR A 28 11.32 -6.08 23.17
N MET A 29 11.19 -6.88 22.10
CA MET A 29 11.87 -8.17 21.95
C MET A 29 13.13 -8.11 21.07
N SER A 30 13.31 -7.06 20.27
CA SER A 30 14.45 -6.95 19.33
C SER A 30 15.80 -6.93 20.05
N GLN A 31 15.97 -6.10 21.08
CA GLN A 31 17.24 -5.98 21.80
C GLN A 31 17.75 -7.32 22.37
N PRO A 32 16.96 -8.11 23.14
CA PRO A 32 17.44 -9.38 23.67
C PRO A 32 17.63 -10.49 22.61
N ILE A 33 16.93 -10.43 21.47
CA ILE A 33 16.99 -11.48 20.42
C ILE A 33 18.08 -11.17 19.37
N LEU A 34 18.17 -9.91 18.93
CA LEU A 34 19.02 -9.46 17.84
C LEU A 34 20.28 -8.71 18.32
N GLY A 35 20.31 -8.27 19.58
CA GLY A 35 21.38 -7.43 20.12
C GLY A 35 21.24 -5.93 19.80
N PHE A 36 20.20 -5.53 19.08
CA PHE A 36 19.88 -4.14 18.78
C PHE A 36 18.38 -3.89 18.73
N ALA A 37 17.99 -2.65 19.03
CA ALA A 37 16.59 -2.24 19.06
C ALA A 37 16.07 -1.98 17.63
N VAL A 38 14.87 -2.48 17.37
CA VAL A 38 14.09 -2.24 16.14
C VAL A 38 12.68 -1.84 16.54
N ASP A 39 12.16 -0.78 15.93
CA ASP A 39 10.82 -0.26 16.26
C ASP A 39 9.68 -1.11 15.72
N ILE A 40 9.79 -1.55 14.46
CA ILE A 40 8.75 -2.33 13.76
C ILE A 40 9.39 -3.34 12.80
N ILE A 41 8.63 -4.36 12.40
CA ILE A 41 8.93 -5.17 11.21
C ILE A 41 8.03 -4.67 10.07
N PRO A 42 8.53 -3.81 9.17
CA PRO A 42 7.67 -3.12 8.21
C PRO A 42 7.20 -4.06 7.10
N HIS A 43 5.91 -3.99 6.79
CA HIS A 43 5.33 -4.39 5.51
C HIS A 43 4.56 -3.20 4.94
N THR A 44 4.54 -3.04 3.62
CA THR A 44 3.94 -1.86 2.99
C THR A 44 3.06 -2.22 1.80
N GLY A 45 1.97 -1.48 1.64
CA GLY A 45 1.07 -1.55 0.49
C GLY A 45 0.80 -0.16 -0.09
N LEU A 46 0.77 -0.06 -1.42
CA LEU A 46 0.39 1.15 -2.15
C LEU A 46 -1.13 1.17 -2.33
N VAL A 47 -1.79 2.14 -1.73
CA VAL A 47 -3.22 2.38 -1.88
C VAL A 47 -3.46 3.45 -2.94
N VAL A 48 -4.10 3.03 -4.03
CA VAL A 48 -4.48 3.88 -5.18
C VAL A 48 -5.63 3.22 -5.93
N TYR A 49 -6.48 3.99 -6.59
CA TYR A 49 -7.67 3.48 -7.33
C TYR A 49 -8.66 2.68 -6.45
N GLY A 50 -8.67 2.93 -5.12
CA GLY A 50 -9.49 2.17 -4.17
C GLY A 50 -9.01 0.74 -3.90
N ARG A 51 -7.79 0.41 -4.34
CA ARG A 51 -7.14 -0.90 -4.17
C ARG A 51 -5.83 -0.73 -3.43
N GLU A 52 -5.39 -1.79 -2.78
CA GLU A 52 -4.08 -1.89 -2.18
C GLU A 52 -3.22 -2.89 -2.96
N TYR A 53 -2.07 -2.43 -3.45
CA TYR A 53 -1.09 -3.19 -4.22
C TYR A 53 0.15 -3.43 -3.38
N PHE A 54 0.60 -4.68 -3.27
CA PHE A 54 1.72 -5.06 -2.40
C PHE A 54 2.45 -6.29 -2.96
N PHE A 55 3.65 -6.54 -2.44
CA PHE A 55 4.45 -7.70 -2.84
C PHE A 55 4.51 -8.73 -1.72
N SER A 56 4.06 -9.97 -2.02
CA SER A 56 4.10 -11.12 -1.10
C SER A 56 4.11 -12.41 -1.90
N GLY A 57 5.31 -12.90 -2.25
CA GLY A 57 5.46 -14.06 -3.15
C GLY A 57 5.05 -13.77 -4.60
N GLY A 58 4.90 -12.50 -4.97
CA GLY A 58 4.35 -12.02 -6.23
C GLY A 58 3.68 -10.65 -6.03
N ILE A 59 3.31 -10.01 -7.12
CA ILE A 59 2.52 -8.77 -7.09
C ILE A 59 1.07 -9.15 -6.82
N ASN A 60 0.52 -8.63 -5.73
CA ASN A 60 -0.86 -8.88 -5.31
C ASN A 60 -1.62 -7.56 -5.28
N SER A 61 -2.94 -7.65 -5.47
CA SER A 61 -3.84 -6.52 -5.24
C SER A 61 -5.13 -6.96 -4.58
N GLU A 62 -5.59 -6.20 -3.59
CA GLU A 62 -6.85 -6.42 -2.90
C GLU A 62 -7.67 -5.12 -2.82
N ASP A 63 -8.96 -5.24 -2.57
CA ASP A 63 -9.76 -4.07 -2.16
C ASP A 63 -9.23 -3.55 -0.81
N THR A 64 -9.06 -2.23 -0.68
CA THR A 64 -8.47 -1.62 0.52
C THR A 64 -9.25 -1.92 1.80
N LYS A 65 -10.58 -2.20 1.72
CA LYS A 65 -11.38 -2.58 2.89
C LYS A 65 -11.12 -4.03 3.32
N THR A 66 -10.68 -4.87 2.40
CA THR A 66 -10.46 -6.30 2.62
C THR A 66 -9.09 -6.55 3.23
N PHE A 67 -8.03 -5.87 2.79
CA PHE A 67 -6.65 -6.19 3.21
C PHE A 67 -6.45 -6.15 4.74
N ALA A 68 -6.76 -5.02 5.39
CA ALA A 68 -6.59 -4.90 6.84
C ALA A 68 -7.43 -5.92 7.63
N ALA A 69 -8.59 -6.32 7.09
CA ALA A 69 -9.46 -7.33 7.69
C ALA A 69 -8.92 -8.76 7.46
N SER A 70 -8.41 -9.07 6.26
CA SER A 70 -7.88 -10.38 5.88
C SER A 70 -6.64 -10.77 6.66
N TYR A 71 -5.71 -9.83 6.88
CA TYR A 71 -4.43 -10.10 7.54
C TYR A 71 -4.44 -9.78 9.05
N GLY A 72 -5.50 -9.15 9.55
CA GLY A 72 -5.62 -8.78 10.97
C GLY A 72 -4.45 -7.90 11.43
N LEU A 73 -3.94 -7.04 10.55
CA LEU A 73 -2.85 -6.12 10.81
C LEU A 73 -3.39 -4.68 10.70
N PRO A 74 -3.48 -3.94 11.83
CA PRO A 74 -3.87 -2.54 11.76
C PRO A 74 -2.80 -1.74 11.03
N VAL A 75 -3.22 -0.74 10.26
CA VAL A 75 -2.30 0.21 9.62
C VAL A 75 -1.52 0.93 10.73
N HIS A 76 -0.20 0.75 10.74
CA HIS A 76 0.73 1.40 11.66
C HIS A 76 0.90 2.88 11.31
N GLN A 77 1.04 3.18 10.01
CA GLN A 77 1.18 4.54 9.51
C GLN A 77 0.59 4.66 8.10
N ARG A 78 0.00 5.83 7.80
CA ARG A 78 -0.36 6.23 6.44
C ARG A 78 0.57 7.36 6.02
N ILE A 79 1.18 7.23 4.85
CA ILE A 79 2.07 8.24 4.28
C ILE A 79 1.47 8.67 2.95
N GLU A 80 1.07 9.94 2.84
CA GLU A 80 0.62 10.52 1.59
C GLU A 80 1.82 10.67 0.65
N LEU A 81 1.76 10.02 -0.53
CA LEU A 81 2.82 10.10 -1.53
C LEU A 81 2.53 11.14 -2.61
N GLY A 82 1.29 11.63 -2.70
CA GLY A 82 0.84 12.63 -3.66
C GLY A 82 -0.25 12.11 -4.58
N THR A 83 -0.23 12.54 -5.84
CA THR A 83 -1.24 12.20 -6.85
C THR A 83 -0.58 11.67 -8.13
N SER A 84 -1.23 10.71 -8.78
CA SER A 84 -0.79 10.12 -10.06
C SER A 84 -1.80 10.34 -11.17
N GLU A 85 -1.36 10.85 -12.31
CA GLU A 85 -2.21 10.97 -13.52
C GLU A 85 -2.30 9.66 -14.31
N VAL A 86 -1.55 8.62 -13.92
CA VAL A 86 -1.56 7.32 -14.59
C VAL A 86 -2.95 6.69 -14.44
N PRO A 87 -3.63 6.31 -15.55
CA PRO A 87 -4.89 5.59 -15.47
C PRO A 87 -4.68 4.19 -14.89
N GLN A 88 -5.64 3.72 -14.08
CA GLN A 88 -5.58 2.39 -13.47
C GLN A 88 -5.24 1.26 -14.47
N PRO A 89 -5.85 1.17 -15.68
CA PRO A 89 -5.52 0.09 -16.60
C PRO A 89 -4.06 0.09 -17.07
N VAL A 90 -3.46 1.28 -17.24
CA VAL A 90 -2.05 1.42 -17.66
C VAL A 90 -1.12 0.99 -16.52
N PHE A 91 -1.48 1.33 -15.28
CA PHE A 91 -0.74 0.88 -14.11
C PHE A 91 -0.80 -0.64 -13.95
N GLU A 92 -1.99 -1.24 -14.10
CA GLU A 92 -2.18 -2.68 -13.99
C GLU A 92 -1.48 -3.45 -15.13
N GLU A 93 -1.53 -2.95 -16.36
CA GLU A 93 -0.74 -3.48 -17.49
C GLU A 93 0.77 -3.44 -17.19
N PHE A 94 1.27 -2.33 -16.61
CA PHE A 94 2.66 -2.24 -16.17
C PHE A 94 2.99 -3.30 -15.12
N LEU A 95 2.14 -3.48 -14.10
CA LEU A 95 2.33 -4.48 -13.06
C LEU A 95 2.36 -5.90 -13.63
N GLU A 96 1.44 -6.23 -14.55
CA GLU A 96 1.45 -7.50 -15.27
C GLU A 96 2.76 -7.72 -16.03
N GLY A 97 3.25 -6.68 -16.72
CA GLY A 97 4.52 -6.70 -17.46
C GLY A 97 5.77 -6.94 -16.59
N ILE A 98 5.73 -6.58 -15.30
CA ILE A 98 6.81 -6.83 -14.34
C ILE A 98 6.53 -8.03 -13.41
N SER A 99 5.35 -8.64 -13.49
CA SER A 99 4.95 -9.74 -12.61
C SER A 99 5.65 -11.07 -12.93
N HIS A 100 6.31 -11.21 -14.09
CA HIS A 100 7.10 -12.39 -14.45
C HIS A 100 8.28 -12.08 -15.40
N LYS A 101 9.49 -12.09 -14.84
CA LYS A 101 10.72 -12.67 -15.41
C LYS A 101 11.45 -13.42 -14.31
#